data_AF-A0A7S2F240-F1
#
_entry.id   AF-A0A7S2F240-F1
#
_cell.length_a   1.000
_cell.length_b   1.000
_cell.length_c   1.000
_cell.angle_alpha   90.00
_cell.angle_beta   90.00
_cell.angle_gamma   90.00
#
_symmetry.space_group_name_H-M   'P 1'
#
loop_
_entity.id
_entity.type
_entity.pdbx_description
1 polymer ?
#
loop_
_entity_poly.entity_id
_entity_poly.type
_entity_poly.pdbx_seq_one_letter_code
_entity_poly.pdbx_strand_id
1 'polypeptide(L)'
;DGHANMNSYCGHEEQFAMLECAAGNLTGYAKLKRFGESQGVLDDFHHDFMAQYCFYVGHCDNEEVHNGMGLHEAEAMCDRDFGHESWARFSEGGVTRTRVLSVLGGTLKMKLFTTEGAMKLKLGLPSARGMGKIACGQGHYHCDIQNCKDNYCSSEKYWKKYHHRLP
;
A
#
# COMPACT_ATOMS: atom_id res chain seq x y z
N ASP A 1 -0.26 8.95 -19.49
CA ASP A 1 0.61 8.26 -20.48
C ASP A 1 0.72 6.75 -20.26
N GLY A 2 -0.09 6.16 -19.36
CA GLY A 2 -0.06 4.73 -19.08
C GLY A 2 1.03 4.28 -18.09
N HIS A 3 1.91 5.18 -17.69
CA HIS A 3 2.99 4.89 -16.74
C HIS A 3 2.63 5.36 -15.34
N ALA A 4 3.27 4.76 -14.34
CA ALA A 4 3.19 5.15 -12.96
C ALA A 4 3.64 6.61 -12.75
N ASN A 5 2.96 7.30 -11.84
CA ASN A 5 3.16 8.74 -11.63
C ASN A 5 3.29 9.06 -10.14
N MET A 6 4.53 9.25 -9.70
CA MET A 6 4.84 9.63 -8.32
C MET A 6 4.56 11.11 -8.00
N ASN A 7 4.23 11.95 -8.99
CA ASN A 7 4.01 13.38 -8.76
C ASN A 7 2.78 13.66 -7.89
N SER A 8 1.92 12.67 -7.64
CA SER A 8 0.82 12.80 -6.66
C SER A 8 1.31 13.07 -5.23
N TYR A 9 2.60 12.84 -4.96
CA TYR A 9 3.23 13.06 -3.65
C TYR A 9 4.01 14.37 -3.53
N CYS A 10 4.12 15.16 -4.60
CA CYS A 10 4.76 16.47 -4.52
C CYS A 10 3.97 17.38 -3.57
N GLY A 11 4.63 17.88 -2.52
CA GLY A 11 4.00 18.71 -1.48
C GLY A 11 3.21 17.95 -0.43
N HIS A 12 3.19 16.60 -0.47
CA HIS A 12 2.59 15.76 0.56
C HIS A 12 3.57 15.52 1.72
N GLU A 13 3.08 15.24 2.93
CA GLU A 13 3.92 14.94 4.10
C GLU A 13 4.84 13.72 3.87
N GLU A 14 4.39 12.77 3.06
CA GLU A 14 5.15 11.56 2.70
C GLU A 14 6.17 11.79 1.58
N GLN A 15 6.33 13.02 1.07
CA GLN A 15 7.20 13.31 -0.07
C GLN A 15 8.63 12.80 0.14
N PHE A 16 9.19 12.94 1.34
CA PHE A 16 10.56 12.47 1.62
C PHE A 16 10.70 10.95 1.56
N ALA A 17 9.70 10.21 2.07
CA ALA A 17 9.69 8.76 1.88
C ALA A 17 9.64 8.45 0.37
N MET A 18 8.75 9.10 -0.37
CA MET A 18 8.60 8.86 -1.80
C MET A 18 9.85 9.21 -2.62
N LEU A 19 10.66 10.18 -2.18
CA LEU A 19 11.97 10.44 -2.79
C LEU A 19 12.95 9.27 -2.60
N GLU A 20 12.97 8.63 -1.43
CA GLU A 20 13.76 7.42 -1.21
C GLU A 20 13.28 6.27 -2.12
N CYS A 21 11.95 6.10 -2.22
CA CYS A 21 11.33 5.14 -3.12
C CYS A 21 11.73 5.38 -4.58
N ALA A 22 11.61 6.61 -5.07
CA ALA A 22 12.01 6.99 -6.42
C ALA A 22 13.50 6.77 -6.71
N ALA A 23 14.35 6.90 -5.68
CA ALA A 23 15.79 6.62 -5.77
C ALA A 23 16.14 5.12 -5.67
N GLY A 24 15.15 4.23 -5.52
CA GLY A 24 15.34 2.79 -5.31
C GLY A 24 15.80 2.41 -3.90
N ASN A 25 15.84 3.36 -2.95
CA ASN A 25 16.16 3.08 -1.55
C ASN A 25 14.90 2.67 -0.76
N LEU A 26 14.43 1.45 -1.02
CA LEU A 26 13.18 0.93 -0.47
C LEU A 26 13.25 0.75 1.05
N THR A 27 14.43 0.42 1.59
CA THR A 27 14.63 0.38 3.05
C THR A 27 14.58 1.79 3.66
N GLY A 28 15.12 2.80 2.98
CA GLY A 28 14.99 4.20 3.38
C GLY A 28 13.53 4.65 3.42
N TYR A 29 12.77 4.31 2.38
CA TYR A 29 11.33 4.52 2.31
C TYR A 29 10.60 3.91 3.53
N ALA A 30 10.80 2.61 3.79
CA ALA A 30 10.13 1.89 4.87
C ALA A 30 10.41 2.52 6.25
N LYS A 31 11.65 2.97 6.49
CA LYS A 31 12.04 3.65 7.73
C LYS A 31 11.33 5.00 7.90
N LEU A 32 11.32 5.83 6.85
CA LEU A 32 10.66 7.14 6.89
C LEU A 32 9.14 7.02 7.05
N LYS A 33 8.52 6.05 6.36
CA LYS A 33 7.09 5.77 6.47
C LYS A 33 6.74 5.34 7.89
N ARG A 34 7.49 4.40 8.48
CA ARG A 34 7.30 3.97 9.88
C ARG A 34 7.49 5.12 10.87
N PHE A 35 8.48 5.98 10.65
CA PHE A 35 8.70 7.15 11.51
C PHE A 35 7.51 8.11 11.45
N GLY A 36 7.02 8.45 10.25
CA GLY A 36 5.86 9.33 10.07
C GLY A 36 4.59 8.76 10.69
N GLU A 37 4.31 7.46 10.48
CA GLU A 37 3.12 6.78 11.01
C GLU A 37 3.10 6.79 12.56
N SER A 38 4.26 6.60 13.21
CA SER A 38 4.38 6.54 14.67
C SER A 38 4.03 7.84 15.42
N GLN A 39 3.85 8.96 14.69
CA GLN A 39 3.52 10.25 15.28
C GLN A 39 2.00 10.53 15.30
N GLY A 40 1.17 9.61 14.79
CA GLY A 40 -0.27 9.80 14.63
C GLY A 40 -1.13 9.29 15.80
N VAL A 41 -2.26 9.95 16.06
CA VAL A 41 -3.25 9.57 17.11
C VAL A 41 -4.06 8.31 16.72
N LEU A 42 -3.99 7.88 15.46
CA LEU A 42 -4.71 6.70 14.91
C LEU A 42 -3.77 5.53 14.56
N ASP A 43 -2.59 5.48 15.18
CA ASP A 43 -1.49 4.54 14.89
C ASP A 43 -1.96 3.07 14.74
N ASP A 44 -2.65 2.55 15.76
CA ASP A 44 -3.11 1.15 15.77
C ASP A 44 -4.13 0.85 14.66
N PHE A 45 -5.01 1.80 14.33
CA PHE A 45 -5.99 1.65 13.26
C PHE A 45 -5.31 1.61 11.90
N HIS A 46 -4.40 2.55 11.65
CA HIS A 46 -3.65 2.65 10.40
C HIS A 46 -2.80 1.40 10.17
N HIS A 47 -2.06 0.96 11.19
CA HIS A 47 -1.24 -0.23 11.08
C HIS A 47 -2.05 -1.52 10.91
N ASP A 48 -3.22 -1.65 11.54
CA ASP A 48 -4.10 -2.80 11.31
C ASP A 48 -4.67 -2.82 9.88
N PHE A 49 -4.95 -1.65 9.31
CA PHE A 49 -5.40 -1.51 7.93
C PHE A 49 -4.28 -1.84 6.93
N MET A 50 -3.09 -1.28 7.12
CA MET A 50 -1.92 -1.53 6.27
C MET A 50 -1.48 -3.00 6.35
N ALA A 51 -1.50 -3.61 7.53
CA ALA A 51 -1.23 -5.04 7.66
C ALA A 51 -2.22 -5.88 6.82
N GLN A 52 -3.52 -5.59 6.87
CA GLN A 52 -4.47 -6.30 6.01
C GLN A 52 -4.10 -6.19 4.53
N TYR A 53 -3.78 -4.99 4.04
CA TYR A 53 -3.32 -4.79 2.68
C TYR A 53 -2.07 -5.62 2.35
N CYS A 54 -1.04 -5.60 3.21
CA CYS A 54 0.19 -6.37 3.03
C CYS A 54 -0.07 -7.87 2.83
N PHE A 55 -0.89 -8.47 3.71
CA PHE A 55 -1.16 -9.91 3.65
C PHE A 55 -2.10 -10.28 2.50
N TYR A 56 -3.16 -9.50 2.23
CA TYR A 56 -4.11 -9.83 1.16
C TYR A 56 -3.55 -9.72 -0.25
N VAL A 57 -2.58 -8.82 -0.47
CA VAL A 57 -1.98 -8.64 -1.80
C VAL A 57 -0.78 -9.56 -2.02
N GLY A 58 -0.31 -10.25 -0.98
CA GLY A 58 0.81 -11.19 -1.07
C GLY A 58 2.19 -10.54 -0.91
N HIS A 59 2.27 -9.35 -0.30
CA HIS A 59 3.52 -8.60 -0.16
C HIS A 59 4.55 -9.33 0.71
N CYS A 60 4.08 -10.16 1.64
CA CYS A 60 4.97 -10.92 2.54
C CYS A 60 5.73 -12.05 1.84
N ASP A 61 5.19 -12.60 0.75
CA ASP A 61 5.79 -13.73 0.00
C ASP A 61 6.46 -13.27 -1.30
N ASN A 62 6.42 -11.97 -1.60
CA ASN A 62 7.10 -11.43 -2.77
C ASN A 62 8.61 -11.45 -2.56
N GLU A 63 9.38 -12.17 -3.39
CA GLU A 63 10.85 -12.21 -3.28
C GLU A 63 11.57 -11.31 -4.31
N GLU A 64 10.83 -10.71 -5.23
CA GLU A 64 11.37 -9.95 -6.37
C GLU A 64 11.87 -8.56 -5.96
N VAL A 65 11.26 -7.94 -4.95
CA VAL A 65 11.61 -6.59 -4.53
C VAL A 65 12.95 -6.56 -3.78
N HIS A 66 13.84 -5.67 -4.22
CA HIS A 66 15.13 -5.38 -3.61
C HIS A 66 15.48 -3.89 -3.69
N ASN A 67 16.43 -3.45 -2.86
CA ASN A 67 17.00 -2.09 -3.00
C ASN A 67 17.68 -1.93 -4.37
N GLY A 68 17.57 -0.73 -4.95
CA GLY A 68 18.02 -0.41 -6.30
C GLY A 68 16.97 -0.71 -7.38
N MET A 69 15.86 -1.36 -7.06
CA MET A 69 14.75 -1.57 -7.99
C MET A 69 14.18 -0.22 -8.43
N GLY A 70 14.01 -0.05 -9.74
CA GLY A 70 13.46 1.15 -10.34
C GLY A 70 11.97 1.06 -10.68
N LEU A 71 11.40 2.18 -11.11
CA LEU A 71 9.99 2.27 -11.47
C LEU A 71 9.59 1.32 -12.61
N HIS A 72 10.45 1.15 -13.62
CA HIS A 72 10.17 0.27 -14.75
C HIS A 72 10.04 -1.21 -14.34
N GLU A 73 10.89 -1.69 -13.42
CA GLU A 73 10.79 -3.06 -12.88
C GLU A 73 9.51 -3.23 -12.05
N ALA A 74 9.17 -2.20 -11.26
CA ALA A 74 7.93 -2.18 -10.50
C ALA A 74 6.67 -2.19 -11.40
N GLU A 75 6.69 -1.48 -12.53
CA GLU A 75 5.60 -1.50 -13.51
C GLU A 75 5.40 -2.91 -14.11
N ALA A 76 6.49 -3.64 -14.39
CA ALA A 76 6.39 -5.02 -14.87
C ALA A 76 5.72 -5.96 -13.85
N MET A 77 5.99 -5.76 -12.55
CA MET A 77 5.27 -6.48 -11.48
C MET A 77 3.79 -6.11 -11.46
N CYS A 78 3.47 -4.82 -11.59
CA CYS A 78 2.10 -4.33 -11.65
C CYS A 78 1.31 -4.89 -12.83
N ASP A 79 1.95 -4.99 -14.00
CA ASP A 79 1.36 -5.61 -15.20
C ASP A 79 1.02 -7.07 -14.98
N ARG A 80 1.93 -7.83 -14.36
CA ARG A 80 1.69 -9.25 -14.03
C ARG A 80 0.58 -9.41 -13.00
N ASP A 81 0.63 -8.63 -11.91
CA ASP A 81 -0.24 -8.86 -10.75
C ASP A 81 -1.67 -8.35 -10.98
N PHE A 82 -1.83 -7.30 -11.81
CA PHE A 82 -3.11 -6.60 -12.00
C PHE A 82 -3.56 -6.41 -13.45
N GLY A 83 -2.66 -6.53 -14.42
CA GLY A 83 -2.88 -6.18 -15.82
C GLY A 83 -2.76 -4.67 -16.06
N HIS A 84 -2.02 -4.29 -17.10
CA HIS A 84 -1.65 -2.91 -17.42
C HIS A 84 -2.83 -1.93 -17.36
N GLU A 85 -3.86 -2.18 -18.18
CA GLU A 85 -5.08 -1.36 -18.26
C GLU A 85 -5.79 -1.18 -16.90
N SER A 86 -5.67 -2.17 -16.01
CA SER A 86 -6.37 -2.12 -14.73
C SER A 86 -5.71 -1.18 -13.73
N TRP A 87 -4.38 -1.02 -13.76
CA TRP A 87 -3.65 -0.19 -12.80
C TRP A 87 -3.25 1.16 -13.40
N ALA A 88 -2.89 1.20 -14.69
CA ALA A 88 -2.39 2.40 -15.36
C ALA A 88 -3.39 3.56 -15.36
N ARG A 89 -4.69 3.26 -15.36
CA ARG A 89 -5.76 4.29 -15.20
C ARG A 89 -5.69 5.12 -13.91
N PHE A 90 -4.90 4.68 -12.92
CA PHE A 90 -4.71 5.42 -11.66
C PHE A 90 -3.53 6.38 -11.69
N SER A 91 -2.74 6.44 -12.77
CA SER A 91 -1.58 7.33 -12.85
C SER A 91 -1.90 8.78 -13.24
N GLU A 92 -3.03 9.02 -13.89
CA GLU A 92 -3.43 10.36 -14.34
C GLU A 92 -4.30 11.08 -13.30
N GLY A 93 -3.87 12.25 -12.82
CA GLY A 93 -4.73 13.22 -12.11
C GLY A 93 -4.88 13.02 -10.60
N GLY A 94 -4.03 12.20 -9.99
CA GLY A 94 -4.12 11.87 -8.57
C GLY A 94 -5.33 10.98 -8.26
N VAL A 95 -5.29 10.33 -7.11
CA VAL A 95 -6.40 9.49 -6.65
C VAL A 95 -7.48 10.42 -6.09
N THR A 96 -8.43 10.85 -6.92
CA THR A 96 -9.58 11.59 -6.41
C THR A 96 -10.36 10.72 -5.42
N ARG A 97 -10.98 11.34 -4.40
CA ARG A 97 -11.77 10.64 -3.39
C ARG A 97 -12.83 9.70 -4.01
N THR A 98 -13.36 10.08 -5.17
CA THR A 98 -14.30 9.29 -5.97
C THR A 98 -13.67 8.02 -6.56
N ARG A 99 -12.41 8.07 -6.99
CA ARG A 99 -11.65 6.89 -7.47
C ARG A 99 -11.25 5.95 -6.34
N VAL A 100 -10.96 6.46 -5.15
CA VAL A 100 -10.77 5.62 -3.95
C VAL A 100 -12.04 4.83 -3.63
N LEU A 101 -13.20 5.48 -3.63
CA LEU A 101 -14.48 4.84 -3.31
C LEU A 101 -14.89 3.78 -4.33
N SER A 102 -14.59 3.98 -5.62
CA SER A 102 -14.88 2.98 -6.66
C SER A 102 -13.97 1.75 -6.55
N VAL A 103 -12.74 1.92 -6.09
CA VAL A 103 -11.77 0.84 -5.87
C VAL A 103 -12.02 0.05 -4.59
N LEU A 104 -12.50 0.72 -3.54
CA LEU A 104 -12.88 0.05 -2.29
C LEU A 104 -14.23 -0.70 -2.38
N GLY A 105 -14.84 -0.79 -3.57
CA GLY A 105 -15.92 -1.72 -3.87
C GLY A 105 -17.24 -1.40 -3.18
N GLY A 106 -17.60 -0.12 -3.06
CA GLY A 106 -18.95 0.33 -2.65
C GLY A 106 -19.42 -0.10 -1.25
N THR A 107 -18.66 -0.91 -0.51
CA THR A 107 -18.96 -1.32 0.86
C THR A 107 -17.70 -1.34 1.68
N LEU A 108 -17.13 -0.15 1.88
CA LEU A 108 -16.35 0.09 3.09
C LEU A 108 -17.28 -0.16 4.27
N LYS A 109 -17.26 -1.37 4.85
CA LYS A 109 -18.04 -1.68 6.05
C LYS A 109 -17.34 -1.04 7.25
N MET A 110 -17.47 0.29 7.32
CA MET A 110 -17.05 1.09 8.44
C MET A 110 -18.03 0.82 9.59
N LYS A 111 -17.65 -0.07 10.51
CA LYS A 111 -18.37 -0.18 11.78
C LYS A 111 -17.92 0.98 12.65
N LEU A 112 -18.65 2.10 12.54
CA LEU A 112 -18.39 3.35 13.27
C LEU A 112 -18.52 3.21 14.79
N PHE A 113 -19.14 2.14 15.30
CA PHE A 113 -19.25 1.87 16.72
C PHE A 113 -19.14 0.37 16.96
N THR A 114 -18.00 -0.08 17.49
CA THR A 114 -17.90 -1.39 18.14
C THR A 114 -18.01 -1.16 19.65
N THR A 115 -18.55 -2.14 20.37
CA THR A 115 -18.62 -2.12 21.85
C THR A 115 -17.23 -2.06 22.51
N GLU A 116 -16.15 -2.13 21.72
CA GLU A 116 -14.74 -2.07 22.13
C GLU A 116 -14.09 -0.68 21.86
N GLY A 117 -14.86 0.34 21.48
CA GLY A 117 -14.39 1.74 21.46
C GLY A 117 -13.51 2.18 20.28
N ALA A 118 -13.01 1.26 19.44
CA ALA A 118 -12.21 1.61 18.26
C ALA A 118 -12.95 1.35 16.94
N MET A 119 -12.80 2.26 15.98
CA MET A 119 -13.17 2.06 14.58
C MET A 119 -12.29 0.93 14.01
N LYS A 120 -12.90 -0.16 13.53
CA LYS A 120 -12.17 -1.28 12.89
C LYS A 120 -12.57 -1.37 11.43
N LEU A 121 -11.68 -0.99 10.53
CA LEU A 121 -11.88 -1.13 9.10
C LEU A 121 -11.36 -2.51 8.67
N LYS A 122 -12.25 -3.33 8.08
CA LYS A 122 -11.87 -4.61 7.50
C LYS A 122 -11.73 -4.48 6.00
N LEU A 123 -10.54 -4.74 5.49
CA LEU A 123 -10.25 -4.80 4.07
C LEU A 123 -10.58 -6.21 3.56
N GLY A 124 -11.34 -6.30 2.48
CA GLY A 124 -11.52 -7.55 1.74
C GLY A 124 -10.50 -7.66 0.61
N LEU A 125 -10.30 -8.88 0.08
CA LEU A 125 -9.39 -9.12 -1.05
C LEU A 125 -9.62 -8.18 -2.25
N PRO A 126 -10.86 -7.90 -2.71
CA PRO A 126 -11.06 -6.95 -3.81
C PRO A 126 -10.56 -5.54 -3.50
N SER A 127 -10.83 -5.05 -2.28
CA SER A 127 -10.40 -3.72 -1.84
C SER A 127 -8.87 -3.65 -1.70
N ALA A 128 -8.24 -4.71 -1.18
CA ALA A 128 -6.78 -4.80 -1.06
C ALA A 128 -6.09 -4.82 -2.43
N ARG A 129 -6.56 -5.66 -3.36
CA ARG A 129 -6.10 -5.66 -4.75
C ARG A 129 -6.34 -4.31 -5.43
N GLY A 130 -7.44 -3.66 -5.07
CA GLY A 130 -7.73 -2.29 -5.47
C GLY A 130 -6.66 -1.30 -5.03
N MET A 131 -6.27 -1.33 -3.76
CA MET A 131 -5.16 -0.52 -3.25
C MET A 131 -3.86 -0.82 -3.97
N GLY A 132 -3.54 -2.09 -4.25
CA GLY A 132 -2.35 -2.45 -5.02
C GLY A 132 -2.33 -1.81 -6.42
N LYS A 133 -3.47 -1.77 -7.12
CA LYS A 133 -3.61 -1.08 -8.41
C LYS A 133 -3.40 0.43 -8.30
N ILE A 134 -3.91 1.03 -7.23
CA ILE A 134 -3.68 2.46 -6.96
C ILE A 134 -2.19 2.70 -6.71
N ALA A 135 -1.56 1.89 -5.87
CA ALA A 135 -0.14 2.00 -5.55
C ALA A 135 0.75 1.83 -6.80
N CYS A 136 0.36 0.96 -7.73
CA CYS A 136 0.98 0.85 -9.04
C CYS A 136 0.84 2.13 -9.86
N GLY A 137 -0.38 2.68 -9.99
CA GLY A 137 -0.59 3.94 -10.72
C GLY A 137 0.16 5.13 -10.10
N GLN A 138 0.33 5.13 -8.78
CA GLN A 138 1.09 6.14 -8.05
C GLN A 138 2.60 5.85 -7.97
N GLY A 139 3.04 4.70 -8.47
CA GLY A 139 4.45 4.30 -8.59
C GLY A 139 5.14 3.75 -7.36
N HIS A 140 4.46 3.58 -6.23
CA HIS A 140 5.11 3.12 -4.99
C HIS A 140 4.81 1.66 -4.60
N TYR A 141 4.22 0.85 -5.49
CA TYR A 141 3.85 -0.54 -5.18
C TYR A 141 5.02 -1.40 -4.65
N HIS A 142 6.18 -1.33 -5.29
CA HIS A 142 7.40 -2.01 -4.85
C HIS A 142 7.91 -1.51 -3.49
N CYS A 143 7.76 -0.22 -3.20
CA CYS A 143 8.11 0.39 -1.93
C CYS A 143 7.16 -0.05 -0.80
N ASP A 144 5.87 -0.21 -1.09
CA ASP A 144 4.90 -0.79 -0.18
C ASP A 144 5.25 -2.24 0.17
N ILE A 145 5.71 -3.04 -0.79
CA ILE A 145 6.15 -4.42 -0.53
C ILE A 145 7.31 -4.44 0.48
N GLN A 146 8.33 -3.61 0.28
CA GLN A 146 9.44 -3.53 1.24
C GLN A 146 8.96 -3.04 2.61
N ASN A 147 8.13 -2.00 2.66
CA ASN A 147 7.55 -1.50 3.90
C ASN A 147 6.73 -2.58 4.61
N CYS A 148 6.03 -3.42 3.85
CA CYS A 148 5.28 -4.56 4.37
C CYS A 148 6.15 -5.60 5.03
N LYS A 149 7.23 -6.00 4.37
CA LYS A 149 8.22 -6.95 4.91
C LYS A 149 8.82 -6.44 6.21
N ASP A 150 9.25 -5.18 6.22
CA ASP A 150 9.96 -4.58 7.35
C ASP A 150 9.08 -4.39 8.58
N ASN A 151 7.82 -3.97 8.39
CA ASN A 151 6.98 -3.49 9.48
C ASN A 151 5.81 -4.41 9.88
N TYR A 152 5.33 -5.27 8.97
CA TYR A 152 4.11 -6.04 9.19
C TYR A 152 4.32 -7.55 9.06
N CYS A 153 5.06 -8.03 8.06
CA CYS A 153 5.24 -9.46 7.82
C CYS A 153 6.12 -10.13 8.88
N SER A 154 7.15 -9.43 9.37
CA SER A 154 8.04 -9.90 10.46
C SER A 154 7.42 -9.73 11.86
N SER A 155 6.30 -9.01 11.96
CA SER A 155 5.65 -8.72 13.24
C SER A 155 4.78 -9.89 13.69
N GLU A 156 5.11 -10.50 14.83
CA GLU A 156 4.34 -11.61 15.41
C GLU A 156 2.85 -11.26 15.59
N LYS A 157 2.55 -10.00 15.97
CA LYS A 157 1.18 -9.46 16.13
C LYS A 157 0.38 -9.61 14.84
N TYR A 158 0.92 -9.13 13.72
CA TYR A 158 0.22 -9.13 12.43
C TYR A 158 0.28 -10.49 11.74
N TRP A 159 1.40 -11.19 11.84
CA TRP A 159 1.55 -12.55 11.31
C TRP A 159 0.50 -13.49 11.91
N LYS A 160 0.40 -13.59 13.24
CA LYS A 160 -0.63 -14.42 13.90
C LYS A 160 -2.05 -14.09 13.43
N LYS A 161 -2.33 -12.81 13.17
CA LYS A 161 -3.65 -12.32 12.79
C LYS A 161 -3.97 -12.54 11.31
N TYR A 162 -2.99 -12.43 10.40
CA TYR A 162 -3.26 -12.30 8.96
C TYR A 162 -2.51 -13.27 8.04
N HIS A 163 -1.54 -14.08 8.51
CA HIS A 163 -0.80 -15.01 7.64
C HIS A 163 -1.71 -15.94 6.81
N HIS A 164 -2.83 -16.39 7.37
CA HIS A 164 -3.83 -17.22 6.69
C HIS A 164 -4.59 -16.50 5.54
N ARG A 165 -4.27 -15.23 5.26
CA ARG A 165 -4.84 -14.41 4.18
C ARG A 165 -3.89 -14.24 3.00
N LEU A 166 -2.67 -14.78 3.09
CA LEU A 166 -1.76 -14.84 1.95
C LEU A 166 -2.42 -15.65 0.82
N PRO A 167 -2.26 -15.23 -0.44
CA PRO A 167 -2.90 -15.86 -1.60
C PRO A 167 -2.36 -17.26 -1.95
#